data_AF-A0A067DVQ5-F1
#
_entry.id   AF-A0A067DVQ5-F1
#
_cell.length_a   1.000
_cell.length_b   1.000
_cell.length_c   1.000
_cell.angle_alpha   90.00
_cell.angle_beta   90.00
_cell.angle_gamma   90.00
#
_symmetry.space_group_name_H-M   'P 1'
#
loop_
_entity.id
_entity.type
_entity.pdbx_description
1 polymer ?
#
loop_
_entity_poly.entity_id
_entity_poly.type
_entity_poly.pdbx_seq_one_letter_code
_entity_poly.pdbx_strand_id
1 'polypeptide(L)' 'IKFIVDGQWKVDPQRESVTKGGICNNILRVI' A
#
# COMPACT_ATOMS: atom_id res chain seq x y z
N ILE A 1 3.57 2.76 -1.87
CA ILE A 1 2.91 3.76 -1.00
C ILE A 1 1.93 3.07 -0.04
N LYS A 2 1.63 3.68 1.10
CA LYS A 2 0.65 3.20 2.08
C LYS A 2 0.06 4.41 2.82
N PHE A 3 -1.12 4.26 3.38
CA PHE A 3 -1.83 5.30 4.11
C PHE A 3 -1.94 4.95 5.60
N ILE A 4 -2.02 5.97 6.45
CA ILE A 4 -2.42 5.82 7.85
C ILE A 4 -3.85 6.33 7.95
N VAL A 5 -4.76 5.47 8.38
CA VAL A 5 -6.19 5.78 8.57
C VAL A 5 -6.55 5.33 9.98
N ASP A 6 -7.06 6.25 10.81
CA ASP A 6 -7.38 6.01 12.22
C ASP A 6 -6.20 5.43 13.02
N GLY A 7 -4.98 5.90 12.74
CA GLY A 7 -3.76 5.42 13.38
C GLY A 7 -3.28 4.04 12.92
N GLN A 8 -3.95 3.44 11.92
CA GLN A 8 -3.60 2.12 11.38
C GLN A 8 -3.06 2.22 9.95
N TRP A 9 -2.00 1.46 9.69
CA TRP A 9 -1.48 1.29 8.34
C TRP A 9 -2.46 0.51 7.45
N LYS A 10 -2.93 1.14 6.37
CA LYS A 10 -3.85 0.52 5.40
C LYS A 10 -3.32 0.68 3.97
N VAL A 11 -3.49 -0.39 3.19
CA VAL A 11 -3.33 -0.34 1.73
C VAL A 11 -4.69 -0.09 1.10
N ASP A 12 -4.72 0.63 -0.01
CA ASP A 12 -5.91 0.78 -0.83
C ASP A 12 -6.21 -0.56 -1.54
N PRO A 13 -7.36 -1.20 -1.28
CA PRO A 13 -7.69 -2.50 -1.88
C PRO A 13 -7.98 -2.42 -3.40
N GLN A 14 -8.21 -1.22 -3.94
CA GLN A 14 -8.51 -1.02 -5.36
C GLN A 14 -7.26 -0.80 -6.22
N ARG A 15 -6.07 -0.68 -5.59
CA ARG A 15 -4.80 -0.48 -6.27
C ARG A 15 -3.93 -1.72 -6.21
N GLU A 16 -3.14 -1.92 -7.26
CA GLU A 16 -2.10 -2.96 -7.27
C GLU A 16 -1.19 -2.84 -6.03
N SER A 17 -0.76 -3.98 -5.49
CA SER A 17 0.08 -4.04 -4.30
C SER A 17 1.20 -5.08 -4.45
N VAL A 18 2.27 -4.90 -3.68
CA VAL A 18 3.40 -5.83 -3.62
C VAL A 18 3.79 -6.10 -2.17
N THR A 19 4.14 -7.35 -1.89
CA THR A 19 4.67 -7.79 -0.58
C THR A 19 6.16 -8.09 -0.68
N LYS A 20 6.97 -7.41 0.12
CA LYS A 20 8.42 -7.67 0.24
C LYS A 20 8.81 -7.69 1.71
N GLY A 21 9.47 -8.77 2.15
CA GLY A 21 9.89 -8.93 3.55
C GLY A 21 8.74 -8.87 4.55
N GLY A 22 7.57 -9.41 4.19
CA GLY A 22 6.36 -9.37 5.02
C GLY A 22 5.60 -8.03 5.01
N ILE A 23 6.08 -7.02 4.28
CA ILE A 23 5.43 -5.71 4.21
C ILE A 23 4.69 -5.57 2.87
N CYS A 24 3.36 -5.40 2.92
CA CYS A 24 2.51 -5.11 1.76
C CYS A 24 2.33 -3.60 1.55
N ASN A 25 2.50 -3.08 0.34
CA ASN A 25 2.29 -1.66 -0.04
C ASN A 25 1.59 -1.55 -1.40
N ASN A 26 0.86 -0.46 -1.67
CA ASN A 26 0.36 -0.16 -3.01
C ASN A 26 1.49 0.27 -3.96
N ILE A 27 1.36 -0.05 -5.24
CA ILE A 27 2.26 0.41 -6.31
C ILE A 27 1.77 1.76 -6.84
N LEU A 28 2.69 2.71 -7.01
CA LEU A 28 2.42 3.97 -7.73
C LEU A 28 3.16 3.92 -9.07
N ARG A 29 2.42 4.00 -10.17
CA ARG A 29 2.97 4.09 -11.53
C ARG A 29 3.00 5.56 -11.96
N VAL A 30 4.11 6.00 -12.54
CA VAL A 30 4.25 7.32 -13.14
C VAL A 30 4.58 7.10 -14.61
N ILE A 31 3.78 7.71 -15.49
CA ILE A 31 3.96 7.75 -16.95
C ILE A 31 4.47 9.12 -17.36
#